data_AF-A0A7X8DTK2-F1
#
_entry.id   AF-A0A7X8DTK2-F1
#
_cell.length_a   1.000
_cell.length_b   1.000
_cell.length_c   1.000
_cell.angle_alpha   90.00
_cell.angle_beta   90.00
_cell.angle_gamma   90.00
#
_symmetry.space_group_name_H-M   'P 1'
#
loop_
_entity.id
_entity.type
_entity.pdbx_description
1 polymer ?
#
loop_
_entity_poly.entity_id
_entity_poly.type
_entity_poly.pdbx_seq_one_letter_code
_entity_poly.pdbx_strand_id
1 'polypeptide(L)'
;MAKYDNAKAMRELRKRRKERKLCTRCGKPVFGENVQCDACREYCKMYALLHPKEKVIIRNLKSWEVKNKKLYDILINKRITIPQLAQMIGVSARSVDRWVFEGSLPKIENREKVNTYLNIEVFELD
;
A
#
# COMPACT_ATOMS: atom_id res chain seq x y z
N MET A 1 19.83 17.66 28.44
CA MET A 1 18.73 18.43 27.80
C MET A 1 17.86 17.44 27.03
N ALA A 2 16.57 17.33 27.33
CA ALA A 2 15.67 16.41 26.62
C ALA A 2 15.49 16.87 25.16
N LYS A 3 15.61 15.94 24.21
CA LYS A 3 15.47 16.20 22.77
C LYS A 3 14.03 16.62 22.47
N TYR A 4 13.84 17.77 21.80
CA TYR A 4 12.51 18.28 21.47
C TYR A 4 11.78 17.32 20.52
N ASP A 5 10.65 16.75 20.97
CA ASP A 5 9.82 15.87 20.16
C ASP A 5 8.76 16.69 19.41
N ASN A 6 9.09 17.03 18.16
CA ASN A 6 8.19 17.72 17.22
C ASN A 6 6.82 17.02 17.08
N ALA A 7 6.78 15.68 17.09
CA ALA A 7 5.55 14.94 16.91
C ALA A 7 4.65 15.03 18.14
N LYS A 8 5.22 14.93 19.35
CA LYS A 8 4.51 15.18 20.61
C LYS A 8 3.98 16.61 20.67
N ALA A 9 4.82 17.61 20.39
CA ALA A 9 4.41 19.02 20.38
C ALA A 9 3.23 19.29 19.43
N MET A 10 3.25 18.69 18.23
CA MET A 10 2.16 18.84 17.26
C MET A 10 0.88 18.13 17.68
N ARG A 11 0.96 16.98 18.35
CA ARG A 11 -0.21 16.30 18.94
C ARG A 11 -0.87 17.14 20.02
N GLU A 12 -0.06 17.69 20.93
CA GLU A 12 -0.53 18.57 22.00
C GLU A 12 -1.16 19.86 21.45
N LEU A 13 -0.56 20.47 20.43
CA LEU A 13 -1.12 21.65 19.75
C LEU A 13 -2.52 21.37 19.18
N ARG A 14 -2.70 20.22 18.50
CA ARG A 14 -3.98 19.83 17.91
C ARG A 14 -5.04 19.56 19.00
N LYS A 15 -4.65 18.92 20.10
CA LYS A 15 -5.53 18.69 21.26
C LYS A 15 -6.05 20.02 21.83
N ARG A 16 -5.15 20.97 22.11
CA ARG A 16 -5.52 22.32 22.61
C ARG A 16 -6.42 23.07 21.64
N ARG A 17 -6.17 22.97 20.33
CA ARG A 17 -7.02 23.60 19.31
C ARG A 17 -8.43 23.01 19.31
N LYS A 18 -8.56 21.69 19.41
CA LYS A 18 -9.87 21.03 19.49
C LYS A 18 -10.67 21.49 20.71
N GLU A 19 -10.04 21.53 21.88
CA GLU A 19 -10.67 22.00 23.14
C GLU A 19 -11.17 23.45 23.03
N ARG A 20 -10.45 24.30 22.29
CA ARG A 20 -10.77 25.72 22.10
C ARG A 20 -11.67 26.00 20.89
N LYS A 21 -12.26 24.98 20.26
CA LYS A 21 -13.04 25.13 19.01
C LYS A 21 -12.25 25.88 17.93
N LEU A 22 -10.98 25.54 17.76
CA LEU A 22 -10.10 26.01 16.71
C LEU A 22 -9.74 24.88 15.74
N CYS A 23 -9.56 25.23 14.48
CA CYS A 23 -9.12 24.34 13.43
C CYS A 23 -7.77 23.72 13.81
N THR A 24 -7.73 22.39 13.89
CA THR A 24 -6.52 21.63 14.24
C THR A 24 -5.34 21.87 13.29
N ARG A 25 -5.59 22.31 12.05
CA ARG A 25 -4.58 22.63 11.03
C ARG A 25 -4.10 24.08 11.08
N CYS A 26 -4.97 25.05 10.85
CA CYS A 26 -4.60 26.47 10.73
C CYS A 26 -4.87 27.33 11.98
N GLY A 27 -5.62 26.84 12.97
CA GLY A 27 -5.93 27.59 14.19
C GLY A 27 -7.08 28.61 14.07
N LYS A 28 -7.75 28.74 12.93
CA LYS A 28 -8.97 29.57 12.79
C LYS A 28 -10.15 28.99 13.59
N PRO A 29 -11.10 29.81 14.06
CA PRO A 29 -12.32 29.30 14.72
C PRO A 29 -13.07 28.28 13.86
N VAL A 30 -13.66 27.29 14.51
CA VAL A 30 -14.55 26.30 13.87
C VAL A 30 -15.87 26.25 14.61
N PHE A 31 -16.94 26.06 13.84
CA PHE A 31 -18.30 26.00 14.36
C PHE A 31 -18.87 24.58 14.18
N GLY A 32 -19.75 24.18 15.10
CA GLY A 32 -20.32 22.83 15.13
C GLY A 32 -19.30 21.77 15.56
N GLU A 33 -19.46 20.56 15.03
CA GLU A 33 -18.71 19.37 15.45
C GLU A 33 -17.36 19.20 14.73
N ASN A 34 -17.08 20.05 13.74
CA ASN A 34 -15.93 19.90 12.88
C ASN A 34 -14.64 20.35 13.56
N VAL A 35 -13.58 19.54 13.45
CA VAL A 35 -12.24 19.83 14.01
C VAL A 35 -11.33 20.64 13.06
N GLN A 36 -11.84 20.99 11.87
CA GLN A 36 -11.16 21.79 10.86
C GLN A 36 -12.12 22.80 10.23
N CYS A 37 -11.59 23.96 9.82
CA CYS A 37 -12.36 24.92 9.02
C CYS A 37 -12.51 24.39 7.58
N ASP A 38 -13.48 24.92 6.85
CA ASP A 38 -13.84 24.39 5.53
C ASP A 38 -12.69 24.50 4.53
N ALA A 39 -11.93 25.60 4.53
CA ALA A 39 -10.74 25.76 3.70
C ALA A 39 -9.67 24.67 3.99
N CYS A 40 -9.42 24.34 5.25
CA CYS A 40 -8.46 23.29 5.61
C CYS A 40 -8.98 21.89 5.27
N ARG A 41 -10.29 21.68 5.38
CA ARG A 41 -10.93 20.41 5.02
C ARG A 41 -10.85 20.18 3.52
N GLU A 42 -11.16 21.20 2.74
CA GLU A 42 -11.09 21.17 1.27
C GLU A 42 -9.65 20.98 0.79
N TYR A 43 -8.70 21.72 1.40
CA TYR A 43 -7.28 21.46 1.18
C TYR A 43 -6.91 20.00 1.46
N CYS A 44 -7.38 19.40 2.57
CA CYS A 44 -7.06 18.01 2.88
C CYS A 44 -7.64 17.05 1.84
N LYS A 45 -8.85 17.29 1.32
CA LYS A 45 -9.43 16.50 0.23
C LYS A 45 -8.59 16.63 -1.05
N MET A 46 -8.31 17.86 -1.48
CA MET A 46 -7.48 18.12 -2.66
C MET A 46 -6.11 17.47 -2.52
N TYR A 47 -5.45 17.63 -1.37
CA TYR A 47 -4.16 17.01 -1.09
C TYR A 47 -4.24 15.47 -1.13
N ALA A 48 -5.33 14.87 -0.63
CA ALA A 48 -5.53 13.43 -0.72
C ALA A 48 -5.79 12.93 -2.17
N LEU A 49 -6.37 13.78 -3.03
CA LEU A 49 -6.53 13.48 -4.46
C LEU A 49 -5.22 13.61 -5.24
N LEU A 50 -4.40 14.61 -4.92
CA LEU A 50 -3.08 14.84 -5.53
C LEU A 50 -2.01 13.86 -5.03
N HIS A 51 -2.17 13.40 -3.79
CA HIS A 51 -1.36 12.35 -3.19
C HIS A 51 -2.28 11.18 -2.86
N PRO A 52 -2.81 10.49 -3.90
CA PRO A 52 -3.56 9.27 -3.67
C PRO A 52 -2.56 8.32 -3.05
N LYS A 53 -2.64 8.14 -1.72
CA LYS A 53 -2.16 6.91 -1.12
C LYS A 53 -2.87 5.86 -1.92
N GLU A 54 -2.15 5.13 -2.77
CA GLU A 54 -2.70 4.01 -3.51
C GLU A 54 -3.65 3.32 -2.54
N LYS A 55 -4.94 3.27 -2.89
CA LYS A 55 -5.90 2.48 -2.14
C LYS A 55 -5.52 1.03 -2.42
N VAL A 56 -4.41 0.60 -1.83
CA VAL A 56 -4.09 -0.80 -1.73
C VAL A 56 -5.18 -1.31 -0.81
N ILE A 57 -6.17 -1.97 -1.40
CA ILE A 57 -6.95 -2.96 -0.66
C ILE A 57 -5.89 -4.00 -0.26
N ILE A 58 -5.20 -3.77 0.85
CA ILE A 58 -4.31 -4.75 1.46
C ILE A 58 -5.26 -5.77 2.06
N ARG A 59 -5.71 -6.72 1.23
CA ARG A 59 -6.12 -8.01 1.77
C ARG A 59 -4.84 -8.59 2.33
N ASN A 60 -4.72 -8.60 3.65
CA ASN A 60 -3.65 -9.32 4.32
C ASN A 60 -3.57 -10.72 3.71
N LEU A 61 -2.34 -11.18 3.42
CA LEU A 61 -2.11 -12.56 3.04
C LEU A 61 -2.79 -13.46 4.08
N LYS A 62 -3.49 -14.50 3.63
CA LYS A 62 -4.15 -15.46 4.54
C LYS A 62 -3.12 -16.15 5.46
N SER A 63 -1.88 -16.28 5.01
CA SER A 63 -0.69 -16.64 5.80
C SER A 63 0.57 -16.02 5.19
N TRP A 64 1.60 -15.77 6.00
CA TRP A 64 2.94 -15.35 5.53
C TRP A 64 3.78 -16.52 4.98
N GLU A 65 3.12 -17.61 4.61
CA GLU A 65 3.77 -18.80 4.12
C GLU A 65 3.95 -18.70 2.60
N VAL A 66 5.18 -18.86 2.12
CA VAL A 66 5.45 -18.95 0.68
C VAL A 66 5.07 -20.36 0.21
N LYS A 67 3.98 -20.45 -0.55
CA LYS A 67 3.48 -21.72 -1.11
C LYS A 67 4.25 -22.12 -2.37
N ASN A 68 4.63 -21.17 -3.21
CA ASN A 68 5.49 -21.42 -4.38
C ASN A 68 6.90 -20.83 -4.13
N LYS A 69 7.74 -21.62 -3.48
CA LYS A 69 9.12 -21.23 -3.14
C LYS A 69 9.97 -20.95 -4.38
N LYS A 70 9.82 -21.76 -5.43
CA LYS A 70 10.55 -21.62 -6.70
C LYS A 70 10.33 -20.24 -7.33
N LEU A 71 9.07 -19.82 -7.47
CA LEU A 71 8.75 -18.49 -8.01
C LEU A 71 9.30 -17.37 -7.11
N TYR A 72 9.14 -17.52 -5.79
CA TYR A 72 9.62 -16.52 -4.82
C TYR A 72 11.14 -16.33 -4.88
N ASP A 73 11.91 -17.42 -4.89
CA ASP A 73 13.38 -17.37 -4.94
C ASP A 73 13.88 -16.74 -6.24
N ILE A 74 13.22 -17.03 -7.37
CA ILE A 74 13.54 -16.40 -8.65
C ILE A 74 13.32 -14.88 -8.59
N LEU A 75 12.20 -14.43 -8.00
CA LEU A 75 11.90 -13.00 -7.86
C LEU A 75 12.94 -12.29 -7.00
N ILE A 76 13.35 -12.91 -5.89
CA ILE A 76 14.39 -12.37 -5.00
C ILE A 76 15.75 -12.31 -5.71
N ASN A 77 16.16 -13.41 -6.35
CA ASN A 77 17.45 -13.49 -7.06
C ASN A 77 17.54 -12.50 -8.22
N LYS A 78 16.43 -12.28 -8.95
CA LYS A 78 16.35 -11.31 -10.04
C LYS A 78 16.03 -9.89 -9.59
N ARG A 79 15.80 -9.65 -8.29
CA ARG A 79 15.34 -8.37 -7.70
C ARG A 79 14.09 -7.80 -8.39
N ILE A 80 13.15 -8.67 -8.74
CA ILE A 80 11.88 -8.31 -9.37
C ILE A 80 10.80 -8.32 -8.30
N THR A 81 10.08 -7.21 -8.17
CA THR A 81 8.93 -7.11 -7.28
C THR A 81 7.67 -7.72 -7.92
N ILE A 82 6.71 -8.11 -7.09
CA ILE A 82 5.41 -8.64 -7.54
C ILE A 82 4.68 -7.68 -8.51
N PRO A 83 4.56 -6.37 -8.22
CA PRO A 83 3.95 -5.42 -9.15
C PRO A 83 4.71 -5.32 -10.48
N GLN A 84 6.05 -5.36 -10.46
CA GLN A 84 6.85 -5.35 -11.68
C GLN A 84 6.61 -6.59 -12.53
N LEU A 85 6.66 -7.79 -11.94
CA LEU A 85 6.36 -9.02 -12.68
C LEU A 85 4.95 -8.96 -13.29
N ALA A 86 3.97 -8.52 -12.51
CA ALA A 86 2.58 -8.41 -12.96
C ALA A 86 2.43 -7.47 -14.16
N GLN A 87 3.11 -6.32 -14.13
CA GLN A 87 3.14 -5.37 -15.25
C GLN A 87 3.78 -5.98 -16.49
N MET A 88 4.90 -6.68 -16.35
CA MET A 88 5.65 -7.27 -17.48
C MET A 88 4.87 -8.36 -18.22
N ILE A 89 4.05 -9.13 -17.51
CA ILE A 89 3.25 -10.22 -18.09
C ILE A 89 1.78 -9.84 -18.34
N GLY A 90 1.40 -8.59 -18.05
CA GLY A 90 0.05 -8.09 -18.28
C GLY A 90 -1.03 -8.72 -17.40
N VAL A 91 -0.75 -8.93 -16.11
CA VAL A 91 -1.73 -9.43 -15.13
C VAL A 91 -1.82 -8.51 -13.92
N SER A 92 -2.80 -8.75 -13.03
CA SER A 92 -2.88 -8.02 -11.77
C SER A 92 -1.80 -8.48 -10.78
N ALA A 93 -1.25 -7.55 -9.97
CA ALA A 93 -0.34 -7.90 -8.88
C ALA A 93 -0.92 -8.96 -7.94
N ARG A 94 -2.24 -8.92 -7.72
CA ARG A 94 -2.97 -9.91 -6.92
C ARG A 94 -2.90 -11.32 -7.51
N SER A 95 -2.88 -11.46 -8.84
CA SER A 95 -2.71 -12.76 -9.49
C SER A 95 -1.36 -13.35 -9.12
N VAL A 96 -0.30 -12.54 -9.20
CA VAL A 96 1.05 -12.95 -8.85
C VAL A 96 1.17 -13.27 -7.34
N ASP A 97 0.56 -12.46 -6.46
CA ASP A 97 0.49 -12.78 -5.02
C ASP A 97 -0.13 -14.16 -4.76
N ARG A 98 -1.21 -14.50 -5.47
CA ARG A 98 -1.87 -15.80 -5.30
C ARG A 98 -0.98 -16.96 -5.74
N TRP A 99 -0.17 -16.76 -6.77
CA TRP A 99 0.76 -17.77 -7.25
C TRP A 99 1.91 -18.00 -6.27
N VAL A 100 2.38 -16.94 -5.60
CA VAL A 100 3.49 -17.00 -4.63
C VAL A 100 3.03 -17.50 -3.26
N PHE A 101 1.99 -16.90 -2.69
CA PHE A 101 1.62 -17.07 -1.28
C PHE A 101 0.40 -17.95 -1.04
N GLU A 102 -0.47 -18.12 -2.03
CA GLU A 102 -1.71 -18.89 -1.86
C GLU A 102 -1.70 -20.24 -2.60
N GLY A 103 -0.60 -20.55 -3.32
CA GLY A 103 -0.44 -21.81 -4.05
C GLY A 103 -1.40 -21.95 -5.24
N SER A 104 -2.00 -20.85 -5.70
CA SER A 104 -2.90 -20.88 -6.86
C SER A 104 -2.09 -21.11 -8.14
N LEU A 105 -2.52 -22.06 -8.96
CA LEU A 105 -1.90 -22.26 -10.27
C LEU A 105 -2.43 -21.26 -11.30
N PRO A 106 -1.57 -20.63 -12.12
CA PRO A 106 -2.01 -19.79 -13.23
C PRO A 106 -2.70 -20.59 -14.33
N LYS A 107 -3.50 -19.92 -15.15
CA LYS A 107 -3.93 -20.45 -16.46
C LYS A 107 -2.72 -20.70 -17.35
N ILE A 108 -2.83 -21.64 -18.29
CA ILE A 108 -1.75 -22.04 -19.22
C ILE A 108 -1.11 -20.81 -19.89
N GLU A 109 -1.91 -19.92 -20.48
CA GLU A 109 -1.43 -18.67 -21.10
C GLU A 109 -0.56 -17.81 -20.16
N ASN A 110 -0.93 -17.73 -18.87
CA ASN A 110 -0.18 -16.95 -17.90
C ASN A 110 1.09 -17.69 -17.43
N ARG A 111 1.08 -19.03 -17.42
CA ARG A 111 2.30 -19.82 -17.15
C ARG A 111 3.32 -19.60 -18.24
N GLU A 112 2.90 -19.66 -19.50
CA GLU A 112 3.76 -19.42 -20.66
C GLU A 112 4.37 -18.02 -20.61
N LYS A 113 3.57 -16.98 -20.32
CA LYS A 113 4.08 -15.61 -20.15
C LYS A 113 5.14 -15.50 -19.06
N VAL A 114 4.89 -16.11 -17.89
CA VAL A 114 5.84 -16.10 -16.77
C VAL A 114 7.11 -16.87 -17.14
N ASN A 115 6.98 -18.08 -17.70
CA ASN A 115 8.11 -18.91 -18.09
C ASN A 115 8.96 -18.24 -19.17
N THR A 116 8.32 -17.60 -20.16
CA THR A 116 9.01 -16.85 -21.21
C THR A 116 9.76 -15.66 -20.64
N TYR A 117 9.11 -14.86 -19.77
CA TYR A 117 9.73 -13.69 -19.17
C TYR A 117 10.90 -14.05 -18.24
N LEU A 118 10.72 -15.10 -17.43
CA LEU A 118 11.75 -15.54 -16.48
C LEU A 118 12.79 -16.45 -17.12
N ASN A 119 12.54 -16.94 -18.34
CA ASN A 119 13.33 -17.94 -19.06
C ASN A 119 13.58 -19.22 -18.25
N ILE A 120 12.60 -19.61 -17.43
CA ILE A 120 12.67 -20.74 -16.49
C ILE A 120 11.26 -21.32 -16.34
N GLU A 121 11.14 -22.64 -16.24
CA GLU A 121 9.88 -23.30 -15.92
C GLU A 121 9.55 -23.22 -14.42
N VAL A 122 8.54 -22.42 -14.07
CA VAL A 122 8.24 -22.08 -12.67
C VAL A 122 7.10 -22.92 -12.07
N PHE A 123 6.14 -23.35 -12.87
CA PHE A 123 4.94 -24.03 -12.40
C PHE A 123 5.02 -25.52 -12.75
N GLU A 124 5.30 -26.35 -11.75
CA GLU A 124 5.22 -27.80 -11.90
C GLU A 124 3.74 -28.21 -11.95
N LEU A 125 3.41 -29.05 -12.93
CA LEU A 125 2.12 -29.71 -13.05
C LEU A 125 2.22 -30.98 -12.21
N ASP A 126 1.50 -31.03 -11.09
CA ASP A 126 1.14 -32.32 -10.48
C ASP A 126 0.11 -33.04 -11.36
#